data_AF-A0A954YM65-F1
#
_entry.id   AF-A0A954YM65-F1
#
_cell.length_a   1.000
_cell.length_b   1.000
_cell.length_c   1.000
_cell.angle_alpha   90.00
_cell.angle_beta   90.00
_cell.angle_gamma   90.00
#
_symmetry.space_group_name_H-M   'P 1'
#
loop_
_entity.id
_entity.type
_entity.pdbx_description
1 polymer ?
#
loop_
_entity_poly.entity_id
_entity_poly.type
_entity_poly.pdbx_seq_one_letter_code
_entity_poly.pdbx_strand_id
1 'polypeptide(L)'
;LELDGVIMTKLDGDARGGAALSVKYVTGVPIKFIGTGEHLDALEEFHADRMAQRILGQGDLASLVEMAQREFDQEEQRQMEAKMAEGKFTLDDFRKQMEMLSKPGLMQKFMGMMPGMSGMREMQEAMQSGDAEREMRRLRGMIDSMTLEEKRNPKKTLDQSRRRRIAAGSGVEPHEVNEMVKQFEGMASMMEQMAGKGMRERMQMARQAQAAAMNPAGLAKLKKGTGKRLSNKEKAKLKKEREKEKRRRKRGGG
;
A
#
# COMPACT_ATOMS: atom_id res chain seq x y z
N LEU A 1 -50.73 -5.62 18.42
CA LEU A 1 -49.60 -5.45 17.49
C LEU A 1 -48.57 -6.50 17.88
N GLU A 2 -48.44 -7.55 17.06
CA GLU A 2 -47.35 -8.53 17.19
C GLU A 2 -46.15 -8.02 16.39
N LEU A 3 -44.94 -8.32 16.85
CA LEU A 3 -43.71 -7.94 16.17
C LEU A 3 -43.25 -9.13 15.32
N ASP A 4 -42.93 -8.91 14.04
CA ASP A 4 -42.41 -9.98 13.16
C ASP A 4 -40.87 -10.02 13.11
N GLY A 5 -40.22 -8.94 13.52
CA GLY A 5 -38.78 -8.82 13.53
C GLY A 5 -38.30 -7.50 14.10
N VAL A 6 -37.00 -7.45 14.40
CA VAL A 6 -36.34 -6.29 15.00
C VAL A 6 -35.16 -5.85 14.15
N ILE A 7 -34.97 -4.53 14.07
CA ILE A 7 -33.76 -3.90 13.53
C ILE A 7 -33.02 -3.26 14.70
N MET A 8 -31.73 -3.55 14.83
CA MET A 8 -30.91 -3.05 15.93
C MET A 8 -29.84 -2.08 15.44
N THR A 9 -29.88 -0.83 15.88
CA THR A 9 -28.88 0.20 15.49
C THR A 9 -27.78 0.36 16.54
N LYS A 10 -26.66 0.99 16.16
CA LYS A 10 -25.51 1.30 17.05
C LYS A 10 -24.85 0.04 17.63
N LEU A 11 -24.55 -0.93 16.77
CA LEU A 11 -23.79 -2.14 17.09
C LEU A 11 -22.31 -2.06 16.65
N ASP A 12 -21.85 -0.84 16.39
CA ASP A 12 -20.48 -0.45 16.04
C ASP A 12 -19.48 -0.55 17.21
N GLY A 13 -19.99 -0.54 18.45
CA GLY A 13 -19.16 -0.65 19.65
C GLY A 13 -18.99 -2.09 20.15
N ASP A 14 -17.76 -2.42 20.55
CA ASP A 14 -17.28 -3.72 21.09
C ASP A 14 -18.09 -4.27 22.29
N ALA A 15 -18.98 -3.47 22.89
CA ALA A 15 -19.63 -3.77 24.16
C ALA A 15 -21.10 -4.25 24.08
N ARG A 16 -21.66 -4.62 22.91
CA ARG A 16 -23.14 -4.73 22.77
C ARG A 16 -23.75 -6.02 22.23
N GLY A 17 -22.98 -7.10 22.07
CA GLY A 17 -23.57 -8.41 21.75
C GLY A 17 -24.61 -8.89 22.77
N GLY A 18 -24.50 -8.46 24.03
CA GLY A 18 -25.46 -8.76 25.09
C GLY A 18 -26.84 -8.14 24.86
N ALA A 19 -26.93 -6.94 24.28
CA ALA A 19 -28.22 -6.29 24.01
C ALA A 19 -29.02 -7.06 22.96
N ALA A 20 -28.35 -7.60 21.93
CA ALA A 20 -28.99 -8.42 20.92
C ALA A 20 -29.56 -9.72 21.50
N LEU A 21 -28.81 -10.36 22.42
CA LEU A 21 -29.28 -11.52 23.16
C LEU A 21 -30.48 -11.19 24.05
N SER A 22 -30.45 -10.09 24.80
CA SER A 22 -31.56 -9.66 25.66
C SER A 22 -32.83 -9.37 24.86
N VAL A 23 -32.71 -8.65 23.74
CA VAL A 23 -33.85 -8.35 22.86
C VAL A 23 -34.41 -9.65 22.29
N LYS A 24 -33.57 -10.55 21.77
CA LYS A 24 -34.03 -11.83 21.24
C LYS A 24 -34.71 -12.70 22.30
N TYR A 25 -34.18 -12.72 23.52
CA TYR A 25 -34.72 -13.50 24.64
C TYR A 25 -36.08 -12.98 25.10
N VAL A 26 -36.23 -11.65 25.24
CA VAL A 26 -37.47 -11.03 25.72
C VAL A 26 -38.56 -11.02 24.65
N THR A 27 -38.19 -10.69 23.41
CA THR A 27 -39.17 -10.48 22.34
C THR A 27 -39.48 -11.76 21.55
N GLY A 28 -38.60 -12.77 21.56
CA GLY A 28 -38.76 -14.02 20.82
C GLY A 28 -38.61 -13.90 19.30
N VAL A 29 -38.66 -12.69 18.74
CA VAL A 29 -38.69 -12.42 17.30
C VAL A 29 -37.29 -12.32 16.70
N PRO A 30 -37.10 -12.62 15.40
CA PRO A 30 -35.78 -12.56 14.77
C PRO A 30 -35.26 -11.13 14.60
N ILE A 31 -33.96 -10.93 14.83
CA ILE A 31 -33.27 -9.70 14.42
C ILE A 31 -32.96 -9.84 12.93
N LYS A 32 -33.38 -8.88 12.11
CA LYS A 32 -33.23 -8.94 10.64
C LYS A 32 -32.07 -8.10 10.13
N PHE A 33 -31.90 -6.90 10.68
CA PHE A 33 -30.85 -5.96 10.27
C PHE A 33 -30.16 -5.35 11.47
N ILE A 34 -28.91 -4.94 11.26
CA ILE A 34 -28.08 -4.23 12.22
C ILE A 34 -27.50 -2.95 11.62
N GLY A 35 -27.51 -1.87 12.41
CA GLY A 35 -26.84 -0.62 12.09
C GLY A 35 -25.43 -0.61 12.69
N THR A 36 -24.41 -0.67 11.83
CA THR A 36 -22.98 -0.70 12.18
C THR A 36 -22.31 0.68 12.09
N GLY A 37 -23.07 1.75 11.87
CA GLY A 37 -22.55 3.11 11.79
C GLY A 37 -23.66 4.16 11.61
N GLU A 38 -23.24 5.40 11.35
CA GLU A 38 -24.15 6.56 11.22
C GLU A 38 -24.57 6.86 9.78
N HIS A 39 -23.87 6.27 8.81
CA HIS A 39 -24.11 6.50 7.38
C HIS A 39 -25.20 5.55 6.83
N LEU A 40 -25.79 5.91 5.69
CA LEU A 40 -26.89 5.16 5.07
C LEU A 40 -26.47 3.76 4.57
N ASP A 41 -25.18 3.59 4.28
CA ASP A 41 -24.55 2.33 3.89
C ASP A 41 -24.18 1.44 5.08
N ALA A 42 -24.38 1.92 6.31
CA ALA A 42 -24.06 1.18 7.53
C ALA A 42 -25.22 0.32 8.06
N LEU A 43 -26.20 -0.02 7.22
CA LEU A 43 -27.26 -0.97 7.52
C LEU A 43 -26.94 -2.32 6.86
N GLU A 44 -26.68 -3.32 7.69
CA GLU A 44 -26.27 -4.66 7.27
C GLU A 44 -27.29 -5.72 7.68
N GLU A 45 -27.36 -6.83 6.94
CA GLU A 45 -28.15 -8.00 7.35
C GLU A 45 -27.57 -8.63 8.63
N PHE A 46 -28.45 -9.06 9.53
CA PHE A 46 -28.03 -9.69 10.77
C PHE A 46 -27.62 -11.16 10.53
N HIS A 47 -26.36 -11.47 10.82
CA HIS A 47 -25.83 -12.83 10.82
C HIS A 47 -25.48 -13.27 12.25
N ALA A 48 -26.25 -14.20 12.81
CA ALA A 48 -26.06 -14.70 14.17
C ALA A 48 -24.67 -15.32 14.37
N ASP A 49 -24.17 -16.08 13.40
CA ASP A 49 -22.86 -16.72 13.47
C ASP A 49 -21.71 -15.71 13.57
N ARG A 50 -21.77 -14.63 12.76
CA ARG A 50 -20.77 -13.55 12.82
C ARG A 50 -20.85 -12.79 14.15
N MET A 51 -22.07 -12.54 14.63
CA MET A 51 -22.26 -11.88 15.92
C MET A 51 -21.70 -12.72 17.07
N ALA A 52 -21.91 -14.04 17.05
CA ALA A 52 -21.34 -14.96 18.02
C ALA A 52 -19.80 -14.98 17.96
N GLN A 53 -19.20 -15.02 16.76
CA GLN A 53 -17.75 -14.96 16.58
C GLN A 53 -17.13 -13.65 17.10
N ARG A 54 -17.81 -12.51 16.86
CA ARG A 54 -17.40 -11.21 17.40
C ARG A 54 -17.46 -11.19 18.94
N ILE A 55 -18.54 -11.69 19.54
CA ILE A 55 -18.68 -11.82 21.00
C ILE A 55 -17.61 -12.73 21.61
N LEU A 56 -17.31 -13.84 20.94
CA LEU A 56 -16.30 -14.82 21.37
C LEU A 56 -14.86 -14.37 21.08
N GLY A 57 -14.66 -13.18 20.52
CA GLY A 57 -13.33 -12.65 20.19
C GLY A 57 -12.58 -13.44 19.12
N GLN A 58 -13.26 -14.31 18.37
CA GLN A 58 -12.62 -15.19 17.39
C GLN A 58 -12.31 -14.52 16.05
N GLY A 59 -12.67 -13.24 15.90
CA GLY A 59 -12.51 -12.53 14.64
C GLY A 59 -13.45 -13.07 13.55
N ASP A 60 -13.82 -12.21 12.62
CA ASP A 60 -14.77 -12.53 11.56
C ASP A 60 -14.04 -13.19 10.38
N LEU A 61 -13.84 -14.51 10.47
CA LEU A 61 -13.26 -15.30 9.38
C LEU A 61 -14.12 -15.23 8.11
N ALA A 62 -15.44 -15.05 8.25
CA ALA A 62 -16.35 -14.88 7.12
C ALA A 62 -16.11 -13.54 6.40
N SER A 63 -15.86 -12.45 7.13
CA SER A 63 -15.47 -11.16 6.55
C SER A 63 -14.15 -11.25 5.78
N LEU A 64 -13.17 -12.04 6.25
CA LEU A 64 -11.92 -12.25 5.51
C LEU A 64 -12.13 -13.03 4.20
N VAL A 65 -13.05 -14.00 4.19
CA VAL A 65 -13.40 -14.77 2.99
C VAL A 65 -14.22 -13.92 2.01
N GLU A 66 -15.13 -13.08 2.49
CA GLU A 66 -15.88 -12.14 1.64
C GLU A 66 -14.98 -11.04 1.07
N MET A 67 -14.02 -10.52 1.84
CA MET A 67 -12.97 -9.63 1.30
C MET A 67 -12.12 -10.35 0.25
N ALA A 68 -11.73 -11.60 0.51
CA ALA A 68 -11.03 -12.44 -0.46
C ALA A 68 -11.88 -12.78 -1.71
N GLN A 69 -13.21 -12.64 -1.66
CA GLN A 69 -14.06 -12.83 -2.84
C GLN A 69 -14.34 -11.50 -3.57
N ARG A 70 -14.47 -10.38 -2.85
CA ARG A 70 -14.72 -9.05 -3.43
C ARG A 70 -13.47 -8.38 -4.02
N GLU A 71 -12.26 -8.79 -3.61
CA GLU A 71 -10.99 -8.24 -4.14
C GLU A 71 -10.32 -9.09 -5.24
N PHE A 72 -10.97 -10.17 -5.71
CA PHE A 72 -10.48 -10.97 -6.82
C PHE A 72 -11.27 -10.70 -8.10
N ASP A 73 -11.16 -9.48 -8.61
CA ASP A 73 -11.45 -9.22 -10.02
C ASP A 73 -10.25 -9.74 -10.85
N GLN A 74 -10.27 -11.04 -11.13
CA GLN A 74 -9.18 -11.72 -11.86
C GLN A 74 -8.95 -11.11 -13.24
N GLU A 75 -9.91 -10.39 -13.80
CA GLU A 75 -9.74 -9.67 -15.06
C GLU A 75 -8.95 -8.37 -14.87
N GLU A 76 -9.26 -7.56 -13.85
CA GLU A 76 -8.47 -6.35 -13.55
C GLU A 76 -7.03 -6.70 -13.18
N GLN A 77 -6.81 -7.78 -12.40
CA GLN A 77 -5.47 -8.24 -12.09
C GLN A 77 -4.71 -8.67 -13.34
N ARG A 78 -5.33 -9.45 -14.24
CA ARG A 78 -4.70 -9.87 -15.51
C ARG A 78 -4.41 -8.70 -16.43
N GLN A 79 -5.30 -7.72 -16.53
CA GLN A 79 -5.07 -6.51 -17.32
C GLN A 79 -3.95 -5.66 -16.73
N MET A 80 -3.87 -5.56 -15.41
CA MET A 80 -2.81 -4.84 -14.71
C MET A 80 -1.46 -5.55 -14.86
N GLU A 81 -1.43 -6.88 -14.75
CA GLU A 81 -0.24 -7.68 -15.01
C GLU A 81 0.24 -7.56 -16.45
N ALA A 82 -0.67 -7.58 -17.43
CA ALA A 82 -0.33 -7.38 -18.84
C ALA A 82 0.23 -5.96 -19.08
N LYS A 83 -0.39 -4.92 -18.54
CA LYS A 83 0.10 -3.53 -18.64
C LYS A 83 1.44 -3.31 -17.93
N MET A 84 1.63 -3.96 -16.78
CA MET A 84 2.91 -3.96 -16.07
C MET A 84 3.98 -4.69 -16.88
N ALA A 85 3.67 -5.84 -17.49
CA ALA A 85 4.59 -6.58 -18.34
C ALA A 85 4.99 -5.78 -19.60
N GLU A 86 4.08 -4.96 -20.13
CA GLU A 86 4.37 -4.03 -21.23
C GLU A 86 5.15 -2.77 -20.80
N GLY A 87 5.39 -2.57 -19.50
CA GLY A 87 6.11 -1.42 -18.97
C GLY A 87 5.36 -0.09 -19.12
N LYS A 88 4.04 -0.12 -19.33
CA LYS A 88 3.20 1.06 -19.57
C LYS A 88 2.47 1.48 -18.30
N PHE A 89 3.22 1.80 -17.25
CA PHE A 89 2.63 2.37 -16.04
C PHE A 89 2.36 3.86 -16.25
N THR A 90 1.08 4.28 -16.18
CA THR A 90 0.66 5.66 -16.46
C THR A 90 0.12 6.38 -15.21
N LEU A 91 -0.03 7.70 -15.28
CA LEU A 91 -0.62 8.48 -14.17
C LEU A 91 -2.07 8.10 -13.86
N ASP A 92 -2.84 7.62 -14.86
CA ASP A 92 -4.20 7.12 -14.60
C ASP A 92 -4.16 5.81 -13.79
N ASP A 93 -3.16 4.95 -14.00
CA ASP A 93 -2.97 3.75 -13.20
C ASP A 93 -2.54 4.11 -11.77
N PHE A 94 -1.64 5.09 -11.63
CA PHE A 94 -1.25 5.64 -10.32
C PHE A 94 -2.45 6.19 -9.55
N ARG A 95 -3.32 6.97 -10.21
CA ARG A 95 -4.57 7.46 -9.63
C ARG A 95 -5.42 6.31 -9.08
N LYS A 96 -5.64 5.27 -9.88
CA LYS A 96 -6.45 4.11 -9.47
C LYS A 96 -5.89 3.42 -8.23
N GLN A 97 -4.58 3.22 -8.17
CA GLN A 97 -3.92 2.62 -7.01
C GLN A 97 -4.08 3.48 -5.76
N MET A 98 -3.85 4.80 -5.88
CA MET A 98 -4.02 5.71 -4.75
C MET A 98 -5.47 5.79 -4.29
N GLU A 99 -6.43 5.73 -5.22
CA GLU A 99 -7.86 5.72 -4.91
C GLU A 99 -8.26 4.46 -4.14
N MET A 100 -7.75 3.29 -4.52
CA MET A 100 -7.95 2.04 -3.78
C MET A 100 -7.37 2.12 -2.36
N LEU A 101 -6.16 2.65 -2.20
CA LEU A 101 -5.50 2.80 -0.89
C LEU A 101 -6.19 3.85 -0.01
N SER A 102 -6.82 4.86 -0.61
CA SER A 102 -7.54 5.92 0.10
C SER A 102 -8.90 5.49 0.63
N LYS A 103 -9.44 4.34 0.19
CA LYS A 103 -10.73 3.85 0.67
C LYS A 103 -10.65 3.61 2.18
N PRO A 104 -11.54 4.23 2.98
CA PRO A 104 -11.55 4.03 4.41
C PRO A 104 -11.75 2.53 4.73
N GLY A 105 -10.90 2.01 5.62
CA GLY A 105 -10.93 0.61 6.06
C GLY A 105 -9.85 -0.31 5.47
N LEU A 106 -9.38 -0.10 4.24
CA LEU A 106 -8.32 -0.94 3.64
C LEU A 106 -6.94 -0.64 4.24
N MET A 107 -6.60 0.63 4.39
CA MET A 107 -5.34 1.07 5.02
C MET A 107 -5.30 0.77 6.53
N GLN A 108 -6.41 0.95 7.24
CA GLN A 108 -6.51 0.60 8.67
C GLN A 108 -6.31 -0.91 8.90
N LYS A 109 -6.88 -1.75 8.02
CA LYS A 109 -6.70 -3.21 8.08
C LYS A 109 -5.27 -3.63 7.70
N PHE A 110 -4.67 -3.03 6.67
CA PHE A 110 -3.29 -3.31 6.30
C PHE A 110 -2.29 -2.94 7.41
N MET A 111 -2.51 -1.81 8.08
CA MET A 111 -1.72 -1.39 9.24
C MET A 111 -1.97 -2.28 10.47
N GLY A 112 -3.20 -2.77 10.68
CA GLY A 112 -3.55 -3.75 11.71
C GLY A 112 -2.98 -5.16 11.50
N MET A 113 -2.61 -5.52 10.26
CA MET A 113 -2.01 -6.81 9.92
C MET A 113 -0.48 -6.80 9.87
N MET A 114 0.19 -5.65 10.03
CA MET A 114 1.64 -5.55 9.96
C MET A 114 2.28 -5.59 11.37
N PRO A 115 2.89 -6.72 11.79
CA PRO A 115 3.48 -6.83 13.13
C PRO A 115 4.72 -5.93 13.25
N GLY A 116 4.75 -5.08 14.29
CA GLY A 116 5.94 -4.29 14.65
C GLY A 116 5.93 -2.79 14.31
N MET A 117 4.81 -2.22 13.88
CA MET A 117 4.70 -0.79 13.53
C MET A 117 4.02 0.09 14.60
N SER A 118 4.31 -0.13 15.88
CA SER A 118 3.80 0.69 17.00
C SER A 118 4.30 2.15 17.01
N GLY A 119 5.19 2.53 16.09
CA GLY A 119 5.80 3.86 16.00
C GLY A 119 5.14 4.86 15.05
N MET A 120 4.08 4.50 14.33
CA MET A 120 3.43 5.39 13.34
C MET A 120 2.12 6.03 13.83
N ARG A 121 2.01 6.33 15.12
CA ARG A 121 0.87 7.11 15.66
C ARG A 121 0.69 8.46 14.94
N GLU A 122 1.78 9.11 14.55
CA GLU A 122 1.74 10.40 13.84
C GLU A 122 1.16 10.28 12.42
N MET A 123 1.41 9.16 11.72
CA MET A 123 0.76 8.88 10.42
C MET A 123 -0.71 8.49 10.62
N GLN A 124 -1.04 7.86 11.74
CA GLN A 124 -2.41 7.50 12.13
C GLN A 124 -3.25 8.75 12.44
N GLU A 125 -2.68 9.75 13.11
CA GLU A 125 -3.32 11.04 13.42
C GLU A 125 -3.50 11.92 12.17
N ALA A 126 -2.50 11.97 11.28
CA ALA A 126 -2.59 12.70 10.01
C ALA A 126 -3.61 12.11 9.02
N MET A 127 -4.03 10.85 9.19
CA MET A 127 -5.01 10.20 8.31
C MET A 127 -6.43 10.14 8.90
N GLN A 128 -6.59 10.29 10.22
CA GLN A 128 -7.91 10.35 10.88
C GLN A 128 -8.60 11.73 10.74
N SER A 129 -7.88 12.76 10.29
CA SER A 129 -8.36 14.15 10.15
C SER A 129 -9.21 14.44 8.90
N GLY A 130 -9.46 13.46 8.03
CA GLY A 130 -10.09 13.69 6.72
C GLY A 130 -9.14 14.28 5.67
N ASP A 131 -7.84 14.37 5.98
CA ASP A 131 -6.83 14.91 5.06
C ASP A 131 -6.55 13.97 3.89
N ALA A 132 -6.71 12.65 4.06
CA ALA A 132 -6.54 11.69 2.97
C ALA A 132 -7.51 11.93 1.80
N GLU A 133 -8.77 12.28 2.08
CA GLU A 133 -9.76 12.56 1.05
C GLU A 133 -9.49 13.90 0.35
N ARG A 134 -8.95 14.88 1.08
CA ARG A 134 -8.52 16.17 0.52
C ARG A 134 -7.31 16.00 -0.39
N GLU A 135 -6.31 15.25 0.04
CA GLU A 135 -5.13 14.89 -0.75
C GLU A 135 -5.52 14.12 -2.01
N MET A 136 -6.45 13.17 -1.90
CA MET A 136 -6.97 12.45 -3.06
C MET A 136 -7.74 13.35 -4.04
N ARG A 137 -8.45 14.36 -3.54
CA ARG A 137 -9.08 15.37 -4.41
C ARG A 137 -8.04 16.22 -5.12
N ARG A 138 -6.97 16.65 -4.44
CA ARG A 138 -5.86 17.39 -5.06
C ARG A 138 -5.16 16.56 -6.12
N LEU A 139 -4.85 15.30 -5.82
CA LEU A 139 -4.24 14.36 -6.75
C LEU A 139 -5.10 14.14 -8.00
N ARG A 140 -6.41 13.94 -7.83
CA ARG A 140 -7.36 13.85 -8.95
C ARG A 140 -7.39 15.13 -9.78
N GLY A 141 -7.50 16.28 -9.13
CA GLY A 141 -7.48 17.58 -9.82
C GLY A 141 -6.20 17.82 -10.63
N MET A 142 -5.03 17.47 -10.08
CA MET A 142 -3.75 17.56 -10.78
C MET A 142 -3.71 16.67 -12.02
N ILE A 143 -4.11 15.41 -11.89
CA ILE A 143 -4.09 14.45 -13.01
C ILE A 143 -5.13 14.84 -14.07
N ASP A 144 -6.32 15.28 -13.68
CA ASP A 144 -7.38 15.68 -14.62
C ASP A 144 -7.05 16.98 -15.38
N SER A 145 -6.13 17.80 -14.84
CA SER A 145 -5.59 18.99 -15.51
C SER A 145 -4.47 18.70 -16.54
N MET A 146 -4.10 17.41 -16.71
CA MET A 146 -3.08 16.96 -17.66
C MET A 146 -3.67 16.48 -18.97
N THR A 147 -2.89 16.60 -20.05
CA THR A 147 -3.21 15.99 -21.34
C THR A 147 -2.89 14.50 -21.35
N LEU A 148 -3.44 13.76 -22.32
CA LEU A 148 -3.19 12.32 -22.46
C LEU A 148 -1.69 11.99 -22.63
N GLU A 149 -0.93 12.84 -23.33
CA GLU A 149 0.51 12.67 -23.49
C GLU A 149 1.25 12.87 -22.17
N GLU A 150 0.84 13.87 -21.40
CA GLU A 150 1.42 14.18 -20.09
C GLU A 150 1.13 13.08 -19.06
N LYS A 151 -0.05 12.47 -19.13
CA LYS A 151 -0.43 11.32 -18.28
C LYS A 151 0.38 10.06 -18.59
N ARG A 152 0.69 9.83 -19.87
CA ARG A 152 1.45 8.65 -20.32
C ARG A 152 2.93 8.76 -20.00
N ASN A 153 3.53 9.94 -20.17
CA ASN A 153 4.98 10.13 -20.03
C ASN A 153 5.34 11.43 -19.28
N PRO A 154 4.95 11.57 -18.00
CA PRO A 154 5.09 12.82 -17.25
C PRO A 154 6.53 13.34 -17.21
N LYS A 155 7.52 12.44 -17.11
CA LYS A 155 8.95 12.81 -17.07
C LYS A 155 9.45 13.52 -18.33
N LYS A 156 8.97 13.12 -19.50
CA LYS A 156 9.46 13.65 -20.79
C LYS A 156 8.72 14.90 -21.22
N THR A 157 7.47 15.05 -20.79
CA THR A 157 6.58 16.11 -21.29
C THR A 157 6.37 17.25 -20.30
N LEU A 158 6.52 17.05 -18.99
CA LEU A 158 6.22 18.08 -17.98
C LEU A 158 7.39 19.05 -17.74
N ASP A 159 7.43 20.10 -18.55
CA ASP A 159 8.25 21.29 -18.31
C ASP A 159 7.65 22.20 -17.21
N GLN A 160 8.38 23.26 -16.85
CA GLN A 160 7.95 24.21 -15.81
C GLN A 160 6.67 24.96 -16.19
N SER A 161 6.43 25.24 -17.47
CA SER A 161 5.25 25.95 -17.96
C SER A 161 3.99 25.09 -17.79
N ARG A 162 4.07 23.81 -18.17
CA ARG A 162 2.99 22.83 -18.02
C ARG A 162 2.66 22.58 -16.57
N ARG A 163 3.67 22.49 -15.70
CA ARG A 163 3.45 22.36 -14.25
C ARG A 163 2.70 23.55 -13.66
N ARG A 164 3.01 24.78 -14.11
CA ARG A 164 2.24 25.98 -13.71
C ARG A 164 0.81 25.95 -14.24
N ARG A 165 0.61 25.50 -15.48
CA ARG A 165 -0.74 25.33 -16.06
C ARG A 165 -1.57 24.31 -15.28
N ILE A 166 -0.98 23.17 -14.95
CA ILE A 166 -1.62 22.09 -14.17
C ILE A 166 -1.97 22.61 -12.78
N ALA A 167 -1.01 23.23 -12.10
CA ALA A 167 -1.20 23.84 -10.79
C ALA A 167 -2.37 24.83 -10.75
N ALA A 168 -2.44 25.73 -11.75
CA ALA A 168 -3.54 26.67 -11.90
C ALA A 168 -4.89 25.99 -12.18
N GLY A 169 -4.90 24.90 -12.96
CA GLY A 169 -6.12 24.12 -13.25
C GLY A 169 -6.63 23.29 -12.06
N SER A 170 -5.72 22.86 -11.18
CA SER A 170 -6.05 22.04 -10.02
C SER A 170 -6.17 22.82 -8.70
N GLY A 171 -5.85 24.12 -8.71
CA GLY A 171 -5.88 24.97 -7.52
C GLY A 171 -4.80 24.62 -6.49
N VAL A 172 -3.64 24.13 -6.94
CA VAL A 172 -2.49 23.79 -6.08
C VAL A 172 -1.25 24.58 -6.49
N GLU A 173 -0.18 24.51 -5.71
CA GLU A 173 1.08 25.15 -6.03
C GLU A 173 1.93 24.31 -7.01
N PRO A 174 2.78 24.94 -7.85
CA PRO A 174 3.63 24.20 -8.80
C PRO A 174 4.61 23.20 -8.17
N HIS A 175 4.95 23.37 -6.88
CA HIS A 175 5.82 22.44 -6.16
C HIS A 175 5.09 21.14 -5.80
N GLU A 176 3.79 21.19 -5.48
CA GLU A 176 2.97 20.01 -5.20
C GLU A 176 2.87 19.11 -6.43
N VAL A 177 2.72 19.71 -7.63
CA VAL A 177 2.76 18.97 -8.90
C VAL A 177 4.11 18.27 -9.10
N ASN A 178 5.22 18.89 -8.69
CA ASN A 178 6.55 18.30 -8.78
C ASN A 178 6.71 17.11 -7.81
N GLU A 179 6.18 17.23 -6.60
CA GLU A 179 6.21 16.15 -5.61
C GLU A 179 5.39 14.94 -6.07
N MET A 180 4.19 15.18 -6.60
CA MET A 180 3.36 14.11 -7.16
C MET A 180 4.09 13.38 -8.31
N VAL A 181 4.74 14.11 -9.21
CA VAL A 181 5.51 13.49 -10.31
C VAL A 181 6.66 12.64 -9.77
N LYS A 182 7.36 13.08 -8.72
CA LYS A 182 8.42 12.29 -8.08
C LYS A 182 7.88 11.01 -7.43
N GLN A 183 6.73 11.09 -6.75
CA GLN A 183 6.08 9.93 -6.15
C GLN A 183 5.69 8.91 -7.23
N PHE A 184 5.09 9.38 -8.32
CA PHE A 184 4.80 8.57 -9.49
C PHE A 184 6.06 7.91 -10.05
N GLU A 185 7.15 8.65 -10.25
CA GLU A 185 8.41 8.12 -10.78
C GLU A 185 9.03 7.05 -9.88
N GLY A 186 8.98 7.23 -8.57
CA GLY A 186 9.44 6.23 -7.61
C GLY A 186 8.69 4.91 -7.77
N MET A 187 7.36 5.00 -7.89
CA MET A 187 6.52 3.82 -8.07
C MET A 187 6.66 3.20 -9.46
N ALA A 188 6.75 4.02 -10.51
CA ALA A 188 6.96 3.58 -11.88
C ALA A 188 8.29 2.81 -12.03
N SER A 189 9.37 3.34 -11.44
CA SER A 189 10.69 2.69 -11.43
C SER A 189 10.65 1.35 -10.69
N MET A 190 9.96 1.28 -9.55
CA MET A 190 9.77 0.03 -8.83
C MET A 190 8.97 -0.99 -9.64
N MET A 191 7.88 -0.56 -10.30
CA MET A 191 7.07 -1.42 -11.16
C MET A 191 7.85 -1.90 -12.37
N GLU A 192 8.66 -1.07 -13.00
CA GLU A 192 9.53 -1.44 -14.12
C GLU A 192 10.59 -2.47 -13.68
N GLN A 193 11.21 -2.28 -12.51
CA GLN A 193 12.14 -3.24 -11.91
C GLN A 193 11.47 -4.58 -11.57
N MET A 194 10.18 -4.59 -11.29
CA MET A 194 9.40 -5.81 -11.09
C MET A 194 8.92 -6.41 -12.42
N ALA A 195 8.56 -5.60 -13.41
CA ALA A 195 8.13 -5.99 -14.74
C ALA A 195 9.17 -6.88 -15.44
N GLY A 196 10.44 -6.51 -15.35
CA GLY A 196 11.55 -7.26 -15.95
C GLY A 196 11.97 -8.53 -15.21
N LYS A 197 11.36 -8.87 -14.07
CA LYS A 197 11.69 -10.05 -13.25
C LYS A 197 10.59 -11.09 -13.29
N GLY A 198 10.98 -12.36 -13.49
CA GLY A 198 10.04 -13.47 -13.54
C GLY A 198 9.27 -13.66 -12.22
N MET A 199 8.08 -14.28 -12.28
CA MET A 199 7.20 -14.53 -11.11
C MET A 199 7.93 -15.18 -9.93
N ARG A 200 8.93 -16.03 -10.23
CA ARG A 200 9.79 -16.72 -9.25
C ARG A 200 10.72 -15.77 -8.47
N GLU A 201 11.24 -14.74 -9.13
CA GLU A 201 12.08 -13.71 -8.52
C GLU A 201 11.25 -12.68 -7.73
N ARG A 202 10.05 -12.34 -8.24
CA ARG A 202 9.07 -11.54 -7.50
C ARG A 202 8.67 -12.21 -6.18
N MET A 203 8.40 -13.53 -6.23
CA MET A 203 8.14 -14.34 -5.04
C MET A 203 9.34 -14.37 -4.08
N GLN A 204 10.58 -14.47 -4.57
CA GLN A 204 11.77 -14.41 -3.70
C GLN A 204 11.94 -13.04 -3.03
N MET A 205 11.66 -11.94 -3.74
CA MET A 205 11.70 -10.59 -3.16
C MET A 205 10.59 -10.38 -2.14
N ALA A 206 9.36 -10.80 -2.43
CA ALA A 206 8.25 -10.76 -1.48
C ALA A 206 8.58 -11.58 -0.23
N ARG A 207 9.16 -12.77 -0.39
CA ARG A 207 9.58 -13.63 0.73
C ARG A 207 10.74 -13.03 1.53
N GLN A 208 11.67 -12.32 0.89
CA GLN A 208 12.75 -11.60 1.57
C GLN A 208 12.24 -10.36 2.32
N ALA A 209 11.32 -9.60 1.73
CA ALA A 209 10.69 -8.46 2.40
C ALA A 209 9.86 -8.91 3.61
N GLN A 210 9.13 -10.02 3.47
CA GLN A 210 8.34 -10.62 4.54
C GLN A 210 9.24 -11.21 5.65
N ALA A 211 10.36 -11.84 5.29
CA ALA A 211 11.34 -12.33 6.26
C ALA A 211 12.09 -11.19 6.99
N ALA A 212 12.32 -10.06 6.32
CA ALA A 212 12.92 -8.87 6.93
C ALA A 212 11.95 -8.16 7.89
N ALA A 213 10.66 -8.16 7.56
CA ALA A 213 9.60 -7.60 8.43
C ALA A 213 9.32 -8.49 9.66
N MET A 214 9.39 -9.82 9.53
CA MET A 214 9.12 -10.74 10.63
C MET A 214 10.29 -10.97 11.60
N ASN A 215 11.49 -10.45 11.33
CA ASN A 215 12.64 -10.67 12.19
C ASN A 215 13.56 -9.45 12.35
N PRO A 216 13.13 -8.40 13.09
CA PRO A 216 13.95 -7.21 13.34
C PRO A 216 15.23 -7.50 14.15
N ALA A 217 15.31 -8.66 14.85
CA ALA A 217 16.52 -9.11 15.54
C ALA A 217 17.58 -9.72 14.60
N GLY A 218 17.20 -10.13 13.38
CA GLY A 218 18.12 -10.66 12.36
C GLY A 218 18.85 -9.59 11.56
N LEU A 219 18.36 -8.35 11.57
CA LEU A 219 18.94 -7.24 10.79
C LEU A 219 20.30 -6.77 11.32
N ALA A 220 20.71 -7.17 12.52
CA ALA A 220 22.07 -6.93 13.01
C ALA A 220 23.14 -7.82 12.33
N LYS A 221 22.75 -8.86 11.56
CA LYS A 221 23.68 -9.75 10.84
C LYS A 221 23.75 -9.52 9.33
N LEU A 222 22.98 -8.61 8.76
CA LEU A 222 23.14 -8.14 7.39
C LEU A 222 23.81 -6.77 7.38
N LYS A 223 25.04 -6.73 7.90
CA LYS A 223 26.02 -5.73 7.48
C LYS A 223 26.16 -5.88 5.97
N LYS A 224 25.69 -4.88 5.21
CA LYS A 224 26.14 -4.61 3.84
C LYS A 224 27.62 -4.96 3.77
N GLY A 225 27.96 -5.98 2.99
CA GLY A 225 29.36 -6.32 2.74
C GLY A 225 30.03 -5.16 2.02
N THR A 226 30.63 -4.24 2.77
CA THR A 226 31.80 -3.53 2.26
C THR A 226 32.79 -4.62 1.90
N GLY A 227 33.16 -4.67 0.61
CA GLY A 227 33.72 -5.84 -0.07
C GLY A 227 34.73 -6.65 0.73
N LYS A 228 34.79 -7.95 0.41
CA LYS A 228 35.67 -8.98 0.99
C LYS A 228 36.99 -8.38 1.50
N ARG A 229 37.15 -8.29 2.83
CA ARG A 229 38.38 -7.82 3.46
C ARG A 229 39.52 -8.73 3.01
N LEU A 230 40.38 -8.23 2.12
CA LEU A 230 41.57 -8.92 1.66
C LEU A 230 42.46 -9.30 2.86
N SER A 231 42.86 -10.56 2.93
CA SER A 231 43.80 -11.10 3.91
C SER A 231 45.15 -10.37 3.81
N ASN A 232 45.94 -10.34 4.90
CA ASN A 232 47.27 -9.73 4.89
C ASN A 232 48.18 -10.31 3.79
N LYS A 233 48.01 -11.59 3.43
CA LYS A 233 48.73 -12.22 2.30
C LYS A 233 48.27 -11.67 0.95
N GLU A 234 46.97 -11.41 0.78
CA GLU A 234 46.41 -10.88 -0.46
C GLU A 234 46.77 -9.40 -0.66
N LYS A 235 46.75 -8.59 0.41
CA LYS A 235 47.24 -7.21 0.38
C LYS A 235 48.72 -7.12 0.02
N ALA A 236 49.55 -8.03 0.53
CA ALA A 236 50.97 -8.08 0.21
C ALA A 236 51.23 -8.47 -1.26
N LYS A 237 50.45 -9.40 -1.82
CA LYS A 237 50.50 -9.74 -3.25
C LYS A 237 50.10 -8.56 -4.13
N LEU A 238 48.97 -7.90 -3.81
CA LEU A 238 48.49 -6.75 -4.58
C LEU A 238 49.48 -5.57 -4.56
N LYS A 239 50.13 -5.35 -3.41
CA LYS A 239 51.19 -4.32 -3.27
C LYS A 239 52.40 -4.66 -4.13
N LYS A 240 52.85 -5.92 -4.14
CA LYS A 240 53.95 -6.39 -5.00
C LYS A 240 53.61 -6.30 -6.48
N GLU A 241 52.38 -6.62 -6.87
CA GLU A 241 51.92 -6.48 -8.27
C GLU A 241 51.86 -5.02 -8.71
N ARG A 242 51.31 -4.13 -7.88
CA ARG A 242 51.32 -2.69 -8.14
C ARG A 242 52.72 -2.11 -8.23
N GLU A 243 53.67 -2.56 -7.41
CA GLU A 243 55.07 -2.14 -7.52
C GLU A 243 55.75 -2.66 -8.79
N LYS A 244 55.50 -3.92 -9.16
CA LYS A 244 56.00 -4.49 -10.43
C LYS A 244 55.43 -3.75 -11.64
N GLU A 245 54.14 -3.42 -11.61
CA GLU A 245 53.48 -2.68 -12.69
C GLU A 245 54.01 -1.23 -12.78
N LYS A 246 54.19 -0.55 -11.65
CA LYS A 246 54.83 0.78 -11.63
C LYS A 246 56.27 0.73 -12.15
N ARG A 247 57.04 -0.31 -11.82
CA ARG A 247 58.41 -0.50 -12.33
C ARG A 247 58.41 -0.81 -13.83
N ARG A 248 57.44 -1.56 -14.33
CA ARG A 248 57.25 -1.80 -15.78
C ARG A 248 56.89 -0.51 -16.51
N ARG A 249 55.95 0.29 -15.98
CA ARG A 249 55.60 1.59 -16.54
C ARG A 249 56.77 2.58 -16.56
N LYS A 250 57.64 2.57 -15.53
CA LYS A 250 58.87 3.38 -15.51
C LYS A 250 59.96 2.91 -16.48
N ARG A 251 59.92 1.66 -16.96
CA ARG A 251 60.90 1.09 -17.91
C ARG A 251 60.44 1.13 -19.36
N GLY A 252 59.16 1.33 -19.62
CA GLY A 252 58.59 1.45 -20.97
C GLY A 252 58.20 2.89 -21.37
N GLY A 253 58.70 3.88 -20.64
CA GLY A 253 58.49 5.31 -20.92
C GLY A 253 59.82 6.04 -21.04
N GLY A 254 60.70 5.52 -21.90
CA GLY A 254 61.96 6.11 -22.33
C GLY A 254 62.17 5.79 -23.81
#